data_AF-A0A9R0TRT5-F1
#
_entry.id   AF-A0A9R0TRT5-F1
#
_cell.length_a   1.000
_cell.length_b   1.000
_cell.length_c   1.000
_cell.angle_alpha   90.00
_cell.angle_beta   90.00
_cell.angle_gamma   90.00
#
_symmetry.space_group_name_H-M   'P 1'
#
loop_
_entity.id
_entity.type
_entity.pdbx_description
1 polymer ?
#
loop_
_entity_poly.entity_id
_entity_poly.type
_entity_poly.pdbx_seq_one_letter_code
_entity_poly.pdbx_strand_id
1 'polypeptide(L)'
;MAEHDLTASVAAWMDPHLVLPVLEFLQERGVYADEEILRGKIRLLGGTNMVDYAMDIHKSLHGTDDVPADMVARRSEVVERLRALQEAVAPIVAFLSSPQLVQELHADKQYNLHMLQERHQIGPDQIEALYQYAKFQYECGMYSDAADFLSQYRALCTNSERSLSALWGKLAAEILMQNWDVAQEELNRLKEMIDSSSFTSSPVNQLHSRIWLMHWSLFIFFNHENGRNGIIDLFFQDRSRTATRIPSLNS
;
A
#
# COMPACT_ATOMS: atom_id res chain seq x y z
N MET A 1 -3.98 -30.32 -0.62
CA MET A 1 -3.97 -28.87 -0.97
C MET A 1 -3.05 -28.09 -0.05
N ALA A 2 -3.08 -28.28 1.28
CA ALA A 2 -2.16 -27.59 2.21
C ALA A 2 -0.66 -27.87 1.98
N GLU A 3 -0.29 -29.07 1.49
CA GLU A 3 1.12 -29.44 1.23
C GLU A 3 1.79 -28.63 0.10
N HIS A 4 1.01 -27.98 -0.75
CA HIS A 4 1.49 -27.10 -1.82
C HIS A 4 1.11 -25.63 -1.58
N ASP A 5 0.73 -25.28 -0.35
CA ASP A 5 0.45 -23.89 -0.01
C ASP A 5 1.74 -23.08 0.05
N LEU A 6 1.82 -22.05 -0.78
CA LEU A 6 2.93 -21.11 -0.85
C LEU A 6 2.66 -19.82 -0.07
N THR A 7 1.51 -19.71 0.60
CA THR A 7 1.06 -18.47 1.25
C THR A 7 2.08 -17.95 2.26
N ALA A 8 2.68 -18.81 3.09
CA ALA A 8 3.70 -18.39 4.06
C ALA A 8 4.94 -17.80 3.38
N SER A 9 5.42 -18.42 2.30
CA SER A 9 6.60 -17.96 1.55
C SER A 9 6.33 -16.66 0.79
N VAL A 10 5.13 -16.53 0.22
CA VAL A 10 4.71 -15.35 -0.55
C VAL A 10 4.38 -14.17 0.38
N ALA A 11 3.74 -14.42 1.52
CA ALA A 11 3.37 -13.39 2.50
C ALA A 11 4.59 -12.64 3.07
N ALA A 12 5.77 -13.27 3.14
CA ALA A 12 7.01 -12.61 3.56
C ALA A 12 7.44 -11.45 2.64
N TRP A 13 6.94 -11.42 1.40
CA TRP A 13 7.26 -10.40 0.39
C TRP A 13 6.07 -9.47 0.11
N MET A 14 5.08 -9.44 1.00
CA MET A 14 3.83 -8.71 0.81
C MET A 14 3.54 -7.77 1.98
N ASP A 15 2.80 -6.71 1.66
CA ASP A 15 2.19 -5.86 2.66
C ASP A 15 1.09 -6.63 3.43
N PRO A 16 0.93 -6.40 4.76
CA PRO A 16 -0.09 -7.07 5.56
C PRO A 16 -1.51 -6.98 4.98
N HIS A 17 -1.89 -5.85 4.39
CA HIS A 17 -3.21 -5.68 3.81
C HIS A 17 -3.41 -6.55 2.56
N LEU A 18 -2.36 -6.78 1.77
CA LEU A 18 -2.41 -7.68 0.61
C LEU A 18 -2.46 -9.17 0.98
N VAL A 19 -2.05 -9.53 2.19
CA VAL A 19 -2.13 -10.91 2.70
C VAL A 19 -3.57 -11.26 3.13
N LEU A 20 -4.39 -10.28 3.51
CA LEU A 20 -5.77 -10.50 3.95
C LEU A 20 -6.64 -11.20 2.89
N PRO A 21 -6.70 -10.75 1.61
CA PRO A 21 -7.45 -11.46 0.57
C PRO A 21 -6.99 -12.90 0.34
N VAL A 22 -5.70 -13.19 0.53
CA VAL A 22 -5.15 -14.54 0.40
C VAL A 22 -5.66 -15.44 1.54
N LEU A 23 -5.67 -14.92 2.78
CA LEU A 23 -6.24 -15.63 3.93
C LEU A 23 -7.75 -15.83 3.79
N GLU A 24 -8.48 -14.86 3.23
CA GLU A 24 -9.90 -14.99 2.91
C GLU A 24 -10.14 -16.10 1.89
N PHE A 25 -9.35 -16.15 0.81
CA PHE A 25 -9.42 -17.23 -0.16
C PHE A 25 -9.14 -18.61 0.46
N LEU A 26 -8.13 -18.73 1.32
CA LEU A 26 -7.82 -19.99 2.00
C LEU A 26 -8.96 -20.45 2.92
N GLN A 27 -9.63 -19.50 3.59
CA GLN A 27 -10.80 -19.76 4.42
C GLN A 27 -11.97 -20.26 3.56
N GLU A 28 -12.33 -19.56 2.48
CA GLU A 28 -13.41 -19.95 1.56
C GLU A 28 -13.20 -21.34 0.94
N ARG A 29 -11.94 -21.70 0.69
CA ARG A 29 -11.57 -23.02 0.14
C ARG A 29 -11.53 -24.13 1.19
N GLY A 30 -11.63 -23.80 2.48
CA GLY A 30 -11.56 -24.77 3.57
C GLY A 30 -10.25 -25.55 3.62
N VAL A 31 -9.13 -24.93 3.21
CA VAL A 31 -7.81 -25.60 3.19
C VAL A 31 -7.28 -25.82 4.61
N TYR A 32 -7.61 -24.89 5.52
CA TYR A 32 -7.26 -24.90 6.94
C TYR A 32 -8.52 -24.77 7.79
N ALA A 33 -8.42 -25.04 9.09
CA ALA A 33 -9.54 -24.80 10.00
C ALA A 33 -9.83 -23.29 10.13
N ASP A 34 -11.10 -22.91 10.12
CA ASP A 34 -11.53 -21.50 10.22
C ASP A 34 -10.90 -20.79 11.44
N GLU A 35 -10.83 -21.45 12.59
CA GLU A 35 -10.21 -20.88 13.79
C GLU A 35 -8.73 -20.51 13.58
N GLU A 36 -7.98 -21.32 12.83
CA GLU A 36 -6.57 -21.06 12.55
C GLU A 36 -6.40 -19.84 11.64
N ILE A 37 -7.25 -19.71 10.62
CA ILE A 37 -7.26 -18.55 9.71
C ILE A 37 -7.68 -17.29 10.45
N LEU A 38 -8.75 -17.34 11.26
CA LEU A 38 -9.23 -16.18 12.04
C LEU A 38 -8.15 -15.71 13.03
N ARG A 39 -7.46 -16.62 13.73
CA ARG A 39 -6.30 -16.27 14.58
C ARG A 39 -5.16 -15.65 13.76
N GLY A 40 -4.91 -16.16 12.56
CA GLY A 40 -3.94 -15.59 11.62
C GLY A 40 -4.29 -14.14 11.23
N LYS A 41 -5.56 -13.90 10.86
CA LYS A 41 -6.07 -12.56 10.52
C LYS A 41 -5.94 -11.59 11.71
N ILE A 42 -6.28 -11.99 12.94
CA ILE A 42 -6.11 -11.13 14.13
C ILE A 42 -4.64 -10.76 14.33
N ARG A 43 -3.70 -11.71 14.20
CA ARG A 43 -2.26 -11.42 14.33
C ARG A 43 -1.79 -10.43 13.28
N LEU A 44 -2.25 -10.60 12.04
CA LEU A 44 -1.91 -9.73 10.91
C LEU A 44 -2.44 -8.30 11.13
N LEU A 45 -3.72 -8.19 11.51
CA LEU A 45 -4.39 -6.92 11.81
C LEU A 45 -3.82 -6.23 13.06
N GLY A 46 -3.17 -6.98 13.96
CA GLY A 46 -2.41 -6.42 15.07
C GLY A 46 -1.33 -5.43 14.62
N GLY A 47 -0.80 -5.56 13.40
CA GLY A 47 0.15 -4.63 12.80
C GLY A 47 -0.47 -3.44 12.06
N THR A 48 -1.79 -3.38 11.90
CA THR A 48 -2.49 -2.34 11.13
C THR A 48 -3.41 -1.49 12.02
N ASN A 49 -4.08 -0.48 11.46
CA ASN A 49 -5.07 0.33 12.18
C ASN A 49 -6.51 -0.07 11.83
N MET A 50 -6.73 -1.23 11.22
CA MET A 50 -8.06 -1.79 10.93
C MET A 50 -8.69 -2.41 12.20
N VAL A 51 -8.81 -1.61 13.26
CA VAL A 51 -9.21 -2.06 14.59
C VAL A 51 -10.63 -2.61 14.60
N ASP A 52 -11.56 -1.95 13.90
CA ASP A 52 -12.95 -2.40 13.81
C ASP A 52 -13.05 -3.78 13.14
N TYR A 53 -12.29 -4.00 12.05
CA TYR A 53 -12.25 -5.30 11.38
C TYR A 53 -11.64 -6.39 12.29
N ALA A 54 -10.57 -6.06 13.03
CA ALA A 54 -9.98 -6.98 13.99
C ALA A 54 -10.96 -7.35 15.12
N MET A 55 -11.75 -6.39 15.60
CA MET A 55 -12.78 -6.62 16.61
C MET A 55 -13.88 -7.55 16.10
N ASP A 56 -14.33 -7.38 14.85
CA ASP A 56 -15.35 -8.24 14.25
C ASP A 56 -14.85 -9.68 14.03
N ILE A 57 -13.57 -9.84 13.65
CA ILE A 57 -12.94 -11.17 13.55
C ILE A 57 -12.80 -11.81 14.94
N HIS A 58 -12.45 -11.05 15.97
CA HIS A 58 -12.38 -11.56 17.34
C HIS A 58 -13.74 -12.07 17.83
N LYS A 59 -14.81 -11.30 17.61
CA LYS A 59 -16.18 -11.72 17.94
C LYS A 59 -16.56 -13.01 17.23
N SER A 60 -16.25 -13.10 15.93
CA SER A 60 -16.50 -14.28 15.11
C SER A 60 -15.73 -15.52 15.60
N LEU A 61 -14.48 -15.35 16.01
CA LEU A 61 -13.63 -16.43 16.52
C LEU A 61 -14.12 -16.98 17.87
N HIS A 62 -14.58 -16.11 18.77
CA HIS A 62 -14.97 -16.50 20.12
C HIS A 62 -16.48 -16.71 20.30
N GLY A 63 -17.29 -16.40 19.27
CA GLY A 63 -18.74 -16.48 19.34
C GLY A 63 -19.34 -15.56 20.41
N THR A 64 -18.72 -14.41 20.63
CA THR A 64 -19.13 -13.42 21.65
C THR A 64 -19.22 -12.03 21.05
N ASP A 65 -20.06 -11.18 21.61
CA ASP A 65 -20.08 -9.74 21.30
C ASP A 65 -19.04 -8.95 22.12
N ASP A 66 -18.44 -9.60 23.13
CA ASP A 66 -17.43 -8.99 23.99
C ASP A 66 -16.09 -8.79 23.25
N VAL A 67 -15.55 -7.58 23.38
CA VAL A 67 -14.26 -7.21 22.81
C VAL A 67 -13.28 -6.89 23.96
N PRO A 68 -12.03 -7.36 23.88
CA PRO A 68 -11.00 -7.02 24.87
C PRO A 68 -10.82 -5.51 25.04
N ALA A 69 -10.63 -5.08 26.29
CA ALA A 69 -10.43 -3.67 26.63
C ALA A 69 -9.27 -3.02 25.86
N ASP A 70 -8.19 -3.78 25.59
CA ASP A 70 -7.04 -3.31 24.83
C ASP A 70 -7.40 -2.91 23.39
N MET A 71 -8.30 -3.65 22.73
CA MET A 71 -8.75 -3.32 21.36
C MET A 71 -9.62 -2.06 21.35
N VAL A 72 -10.46 -1.90 22.38
CA VAL A 72 -11.28 -0.68 22.55
C VAL A 72 -10.40 0.54 22.81
N ALA A 73 -9.37 0.41 23.65
CA ALA A 73 -8.40 1.48 23.91
C ALA A 73 -7.62 1.86 22.63
N ARG A 74 -7.17 0.87 21.87
CA ARG A 74 -6.50 1.10 20.58
C ARG A 74 -7.42 1.79 19.57
N ARG A 75 -8.71 1.44 19.56
CA ARG A 75 -9.71 2.12 18.70
C ARG A 75 -9.77 3.61 19.02
N SER A 76 -9.84 3.99 20.31
CA SER A 76 -9.83 5.40 20.69
C SER A 76 -8.56 6.12 20.25
N GLU A 77 -7.39 5.51 20.43
CA GLU A 77 -6.10 6.09 19.99
C GLU A 77 -6.07 6.32 18.47
N VAL A 78 -6.50 5.33 17.69
CA VAL A 78 -6.56 5.42 16.22
C VAL A 78 -7.50 6.55 15.78
N VAL A 79 -8.68 6.67 16.39
CA VAL A 79 -9.65 7.71 16.06
C VAL A 79 -9.15 9.11 16.44
N GLU A 80 -8.50 9.27 17.60
CA GLU A 80 -7.91 10.55 18.00
C GLU A 80 -6.78 10.96 17.06
N ARG A 81 -5.91 10.02 16.69
CA ARG A 81 -4.83 10.27 15.73
C ARG A 81 -5.36 10.62 14.34
N LEU A 82 -6.43 9.95 13.89
CA LEU A 82 -7.09 10.27 12.63
C LEU A 82 -7.58 11.72 12.62
N ARG A 83 -8.25 12.16 13.70
CA ARG A 83 -8.77 13.54 13.81
C ARG A 83 -7.64 14.57 13.79
N ALA A 84 -6.57 14.33 14.56
CA ALA A 84 -5.42 15.22 14.57
C ALA A 84 -4.76 15.35 13.19
N LEU A 85 -4.63 14.24 12.45
CA LEU A 85 -4.11 14.26 11.08
C LEU A 85 -5.06 14.98 10.12
N GLN A 86 -6.38 14.76 10.23
CA GLN A 86 -7.40 15.44 9.42
C GLN A 86 -7.34 16.96 9.59
N GLU A 87 -7.21 17.45 10.82
CA GLU A 87 -7.06 18.88 11.10
C GLU A 87 -5.77 19.44 10.50
N ALA A 88 -4.65 18.71 10.61
CA ALA A 88 -3.37 19.13 10.07
C ALA A 88 -3.36 19.23 8.54
N VAL A 89 -4.09 18.35 7.84
CA VAL A 89 -4.14 18.32 6.37
C VAL A 89 -5.31 19.11 5.78
N ALA A 90 -6.24 19.61 6.60
CA ALA A 90 -7.42 20.35 6.12
C ALA A 90 -7.08 21.48 5.14
N PRO A 91 -6.03 22.32 5.35
CA PRO A 91 -5.68 23.39 4.42
C PRO A 91 -5.25 22.87 3.04
N ILE A 92 -4.41 21.83 3.02
CA ILE A 92 -3.89 21.26 1.76
C ILE A 92 -4.97 20.43 1.04
N VAL A 93 -5.82 19.71 1.77
CA VAL A 93 -6.95 18.97 1.19
C VAL A 93 -7.97 19.93 0.58
N ALA A 94 -8.27 21.06 1.22
CA ALA A 94 -9.15 22.09 0.67
C ALA A 94 -8.61 22.69 -0.63
N PHE A 95 -7.29 22.94 -0.71
CA PHE A 95 -6.62 23.36 -1.94
C PHE A 95 -6.75 22.30 -3.04
N LEU A 96 -6.44 21.04 -2.73
CA LEU A 96 -6.43 19.94 -3.70
C LEU A 96 -7.84 19.51 -4.16
N SER A 97 -8.86 19.78 -3.34
CA SER A 97 -10.26 19.53 -3.69
C SER A 97 -10.84 20.58 -4.65
N SER A 98 -10.13 21.69 -4.89
CA SER A 98 -10.59 22.78 -5.74
C SER A 98 -9.99 22.65 -7.14
N PRO A 99 -10.76 22.28 -8.19
CA PRO A 99 -10.22 22.04 -9.54
C PRO A 99 -9.54 23.27 -10.15
N GLN A 100 -10.00 24.47 -9.80
CA GLN A 100 -9.43 25.74 -10.24
C GLN A 100 -8.02 25.95 -9.69
N LEU A 101 -7.80 25.64 -8.41
CA LEU A 101 -6.50 25.78 -7.75
C LEU A 101 -5.52 24.70 -8.21
N VAL A 102 -6.00 23.48 -8.45
CA VAL A 102 -5.19 22.39 -9.00
C VAL A 102 -4.72 22.70 -10.42
N GLN A 103 -5.49 23.44 -11.22
CA GLN A 103 -5.07 23.90 -12.55
C GLN A 103 -3.92 24.93 -12.48
N GLU A 104 -3.72 25.60 -11.35
CA GLU A 104 -2.58 26.51 -11.16
C GLU A 104 -1.26 25.75 -10.89
N LEU A 105 -1.32 24.44 -10.61
CA LEU A 105 -0.13 23.64 -10.41
C LEU A 105 0.64 23.48 -11.72
N HIS A 106 1.93 23.81 -11.66
CA HIS A 106 2.85 23.69 -12.78
C HIS A 106 3.54 22.31 -12.78
N ALA A 107 4.18 21.94 -13.89
CA ALA A 107 5.02 20.75 -13.95
C ALA A 107 6.27 20.86 -13.05
N ASP A 108 6.69 22.09 -12.73
CA ASP A 108 7.80 22.35 -11.83
C ASP A 108 7.34 22.33 -10.37
N LYS A 109 7.78 21.30 -9.66
CA LYS A 109 7.46 21.08 -8.25
C LYS A 109 8.03 22.15 -7.34
N GLN A 110 9.20 22.72 -7.65
CA GLN A 110 9.79 23.76 -6.80
C GLN A 110 8.97 25.05 -6.84
N TYR A 111 8.48 25.41 -8.04
CA TYR A 111 7.55 26.51 -8.20
C TYR A 111 6.25 26.29 -7.41
N ASN A 112 5.68 25.09 -7.48
CA ASN A 112 4.45 24.75 -6.75
C ASN A 112 4.62 24.91 -5.24
N LEU A 113 5.76 24.45 -4.68
CA LEU A 113 6.06 24.60 -3.25
C LEU A 113 6.11 26.07 -2.84
N HIS A 114 6.78 26.92 -3.62
CA HIS A 114 6.87 28.34 -3.34
C HIS A 114 5.50 29.04 -3.41
N MET A 115 4.72 28.73 -4.46
CA MET A 115 3.38 29.28 -4.65
C MET A 115 2.43 28.89 -3.51
N LEU A 116 2.45 27.62 -3.10
CA LEU A 116 1.67 27.10 -1.98
C LEU A 116 2.03 27.78 -0.67
N GLN A 117 3.32 28.02 -0.43
CA GLN A 117 3.79 28.66 0.79
C GLN A 117 3.40 30.15 0.84
N GLU A 118 3.60 30.90 -0.26
CA GLU A 118 3.32 32.33 -0.28
C GLU A 118 1.83 32.67 -0.33
N ARG A 119 1.04 31.97 -1.15
CA ARG A 119 -0.37 32.31 -1.40
C ARG A 119 -1.33 31.60 -0.47
N HIS A 120 -1.01 30.36 -0.08
CA HIS A 120 -1.92 29.49 0.67
C HIS A 120 -1.40 29.13 2.06
N GLN A 121 -0.20 29.59 2.46
CA GLN A 121 0.45 29.27 3.74
C GLN A 121 0.61 27.75 3.95
N ILE A 122 0.70 27.00 2.84
CA ILE A 122 0.93 25.55 2.84
C ILE A 122 2.44 25.34 2.68
N GLY A 123 3.08 24.92 3.77
CA GLY A 123 4.50 24.63 3.80
C GLY A 123 4.83 23.15 3.55
N PRO A 124 6.13 22.78 3.59
CA PRO A 124 6.57 21.41 3.46
C PRO A 124 6.00 20.49 4.55
N ASP A 125 5.74 21.03 5.75
CA ASP A 125 5.17 20.27 6.87
C ASP A 125 3.74 19.78 6.57
N GLN A 126 2.91 20.60 5.91
CA GLN A 126 1.55 20.20 5.51
C GLN A 126 1.58 19.15 4.39
N ILE A 127 2.57 19.22 3.50
CA ILE A 127 2.76 18.22 2.43
C ILE A 127 3.20 16.89 3.04
N GLU A 128 4.12 16.90 3.99
CA GLU A 128 4.50 15.67 4.69
C GLU A 128 3.36 15.14 5.57
N ALA A 129 2.56 16.02 6.19
CA ALA A 129 1.34 15.63 6.88
C ALA A 129 0.33 14.94 5.94
N LEU A 130 0.22 15.39 4.67
CA LEU A 130 -0.61 14.72 3.65
C LEU A 130 -0.14 13.27 3.40
N TYR A 131 1.16 13.04 3.32
CA TYR A 131 1.70 11.67 3.19
C TYR A 131 1.38 10.82 4.41
N GLN A 132 1.57 11.36 5.61
CA GLN A 132 1.25 10.64 6.86
C GLN A 132 -0.24 10.33 6.95
N TYR A 133 -1.10 11.27 6.56
CA TYR A 133 -2.54 11.09 6.52
C TYR A 133 -2.93 10.01 5.50
N ALA A 134 -2.39 10.05 4.29
CA ALA A 134 -2.66 9.04 3.26
C ALA A 134 -2.21 7.64 3.70
N LYS A 135 -1.04 7.53 4.33
CA LYS A 135 -0.55 6.28 4.93
C LYS A 135 -1.49 5.81 6.04
N PHE A 136 -1.96 6.72 6.89
CA PHE A 136 -2.87 6.37 7.98
C PHE A 136 -4.24 5.90 7.46
N GLN A 137 -4.75 6.53 6.40
CA GLN A 137 -5.97 6.08 5.69
C GLN A 137 -5.78 4.66 5.14
N TYR A 138 -4.63 4.37 4.51
CA TYR A 138 -4.28 3.02 4.08
C TYR A 138 -4.25 2.03 5.24
N GLU A 139 -3.59 2.38 6.35
CA GLU A 139 -3.50 1.54 7.55
C GLU A 139 -4.87 1.25 8.18
N CYS A 140 -5.84 2.16 8.02
CA CYS A 140 -7.24 2.00 8.45
C CYS A 140 -8.10 1.20 7.45
N GLY A 141 -7.58 0.87 6.26
CA GLY A 141 -8.31 0.16 5.20
C GLY A 141 -9.08 1.07 4.24
N MET A 142 -8.89 2.40 4.30
CA MET A 142 -9.51 3.37 3.40
C MET A 142 -8.66 3.53 2.13
N TYR A 143 -8.67 2.50 1.27
CA TYR A 143 -7.77 2.43 0.11
C TYR A 143 -8.04 3.48 -0.97
N SER A 144 -9.30 3.85 -1.21
CA SER A 144 -9.66 4.87 -2.23
C SER A 144 -9.05 6.22 -1.89
N ASP A 145 -9.31 6.72 -0.68
CA ASP A 145 -8.77 7.99 -0.20
C ASP A 145 -7.24 7.96 -0.16
N ALA A 146 -6.65 6.84 0.28
CA ALA A 146 -5.20 6.67 0.31
C ALA A 146 -4.58 6.78 -1.08
N ALA A 147 -5.16 6.12 -2.10
CA ALA A 147 -4.67 6.17 -3.47
C ALA A 147 -4.70 7.61 -4.04
N ASP A 148 -5.80 8.33 -3.81
CA ASP A 148 -5.97 9.71 -4.26
C ASP A 148 -4.96 10.65 -3.59
N PHE A 149 -4.85 10.61 -2.26
CA PHE A 149 -3.92 11.48 -1.53
C PHE A 149 -2.46 11.14 -1.83
N LEU A 150 -2.09 9.88 -2.03
CA LEU A 150 -0.74 9.50 -2.44
C LEU A 150 -0.42 9.99 -3.86
N SER A 151 -1.40 9.95 -4.77
CA SER A 151 -1.27 10.50 -6.11
C SER A 151 -1.03 12.02 -6.07
N GLN A 152 -1.82 12.74 -5.27
CA GLN A 152 -1.67 14.18 -5.08
C GLN A 152 -0.34 14.54 -4.40
N TYR A 153 0.06 13.80 -3.37
CA TYR A 153 1.36 13.98 -2.71
C TYR A 153 2.52 13.82 -3.70
N ARG A 154 2.48 12.84 -4.60
CA ARG A 154 3.53 12.63 -5.63
C ARG A 154 3.64 13.78 -6.62
N ALA A 155 2.56 14.50 -6.90
CA ALA A 155 2.59 15.69 -7.74
C ALA A 155 3.38 16.84 -7.08
N LEU A 156 3.37 16.91 -5.74
CA LEU A 156 3.99 17.98 -4.95
C LEU A 156 5.38 17.60 -4.39
N CYS A 157 5.63 16.32 -4.13
CA CYS A 157 6.84 15.85 -3.45
C CYS A 157 8.09 15.95 -4.34
N THR A 158 9.15 16.54 -3.79
CA THR A 158 10.49 16.64 -4.42
C THR A 158 11.45 15.53 -3.98
N ASN A 159 11.13 14.80 -2.90
CA ASN A 159 11.96 13.71 -2.38
C ASN A 159 11.70 12.41 -3.17
N SER A 160 12.75 11.88 -3.80
CA SER A 160 12.66 10.65 -4.61
C SER A 160 12.32 9.41 -3.80
N GLU A 161 12.81 9.27 -2.56
CA GLU A 161 12.53 8.11 -1.71
C GLU A 161 11.08 8.10 -1.25
N ARG A 162 10.58 9.26 -0.78
CA ARG A 162 9.17 9.43 -0.41
C ARG A 162 8.24 9.24 -1.60
N SER A 163 8.63 9.73 -2.78
CA SER A 163 7.89 9.48 -4.02
C SER A 163 7.80 8.00 -4.36
N LEU A 164 8.89 7.24 -4.16
CA LEU A 164 8.89 5.79 -4.35
C LEU A 164 7.99 5.09 -3.34
N SER A 165 8.06 5.43 -2.05
CA SER A 165 7.17 4.88 -1.02
C SER A 165 5.70 5.20 -1.29
N ALA A 166 5.39 6.41 -1.76
CA ALA A 166 4.02 6.78 -2.13
C ALA A 166 3.50 6.00 -3.34
N LEU A 167 4.39 5.69 -4.30
CA LEU A 167 4.04 4.86 -5.46
C LEU A 167 3.75 3.41 -5.06
N TRP A 168 4.54 2.83 -4.14
CA TRP A 168 4.23 1.51 -3.55
C TRP A 168 2.88 1.49 -2.83
N GLY A 169 2.61 2.50 -2.00
CA GLY A 169 1.33 2.60 -1.28
C GLY A 169 0.13 2.73 -2.23
N LYS A 170 0.27 3.55 -3.28
CA LYS A 170 -0.78 3.69 -4.30
C LYS A 170 -1.01 2.37 -5.03
N LEU A 171 0.05 1.69 -5.48
CA LEU A 171 -0.06 0.39 -6.12
C LEU A 171 -0.79 -0.63 -5.24
N ALA A 172 -0.44 -0.71 -3.95
CA ALA A 172 -1.10 -1.62 -3.02
C ALA A 172 -2.59 -1.29 -2.86
N ALA A 173 -2.94 -0.01 -2.77
CA ALA A 173 -4.33 0.45 -2.67
C ALA A 173 -5.14 0.09 -3.94
N GLU A 174 -4.58 0.31 -5.14
CA GLU A 174 -5.25 -0.04 -6.40
C GLU A 174 -5.45 -1.56 -6.55
N ILE A 175 -4.48 -2.38 -6.10
CA ILE A 175 -4.62 -3.84 -6.07
C ILE A 175 -5.76 -4.25 -5.13
N LEU A 176 -5.83 -3.66 -3.93
CA LEU A 176 -6.86 -3.98 -2.94
C LEU A 176 -8.26 -3.54 -3.38
N MET A 177 -8.35 -2.48 -4.19
CA MET A 177 -9.58 -2.04 -4.83
C MET A 177 -9.91 -2.78 -6.13
N GLN A 178 -9.04 -3.69 -6.59
CA GLN A 178 -9.19 -4.45 -7.84
C GLN A 178 -9.25 -3.58 -9.10
N ASN A 179 -8.61 -2.40 -9.06
CA ASN A 179 -8.50 -1.48 -10.20
C ASN A 179 -7.31 -1.89 -11.10
N TRP A 180 -7.46 -2.99 -11.84
CA TRP A 180 -6.34 -3.64 -12.53
C TRP A 180 -5.66 -2.77 -13.60
N ASP A 181 -6.41 -1.95 -14.32
CA ASP A 181 -5.87 -1.05 -15.36
C ASP A 181 -4.93 0.00 -14.73
N VAL A 182 -5.41 0.68 -13.69
CA VAL A 182 -4.62 1.69 -12.97
C VAL A 182 -3.44 1.04 -12.23
N ALA A 183 -3.64 -0.13 -11.64
CA ALA A 183 -2.58 -0.87 -10.98
C ALA A 183 -1.46 -1.25 -11.97
N GLN A 184 -1.80 -1.64 -13.21
CA GLN A 184 -0.81 -1.92 -14.24
C GLN A 184 -0.01 -0.67 -14.65
N GLU A 185 -0.66 0.49 -14.77
CA GLU A 185 0.04 1.75 -15.03
C GLU A 185 1.02 2.11 -13.91
N GLU A 186 0.59 2.01 -12.64
CA GLU A 186 1.45 2.30 -11.49
C GLU A 186 2.59 1.26 -11.35
N LEU A 187 2.35 -0.02 -11.69
CA LEU A 187 3.39 -1.05 -11.73
C LEU A 187 4.49 -0.70 -12.75
N ASN A 188 4.12 -0.24 -13.94
CA ASN A 188 5.08 0.16 -14.97
C ASN A 188 5.91 1.37 -14.52
N ARG A 189 5.26 2.39 -13.94
CA ARG A 189 5.97 3.55 -13.36
C ARG A 189 6.93 3.15 -12.24
N LEU A 190 6.54 2.18 -11.42
CA LEU A 190 7.36 1.69 -10.32
C LEU A 190 8.58 0.94 -10.83
N LYS A 191 8.40 0.11 -11.86
CA LYS A 191 9.50 -0.56 -12.56
C LYS A 191 10.50 0.44 -13.12
N GLU A 192 10.04 1.47 -13.82
CA GLU A 192 10.90 2.53 -14.36
C GLU A 192 11.66 3.30 -13.27
N MET A 193 10.99 3.61 -12.15
CA MET A 193 11.61 4.30 -11.02
C MET A 193 12.68 3.43 -10.34
N ILE A 194 12.42 2.15 -10.14
CA ILE A 194 13.39 1.20 -9.57
C ILE A 194 14.61 1.07 -10.50
N ASP A 195 14.40 0.92 -11.81
CA ASP A 195 15.50 0.75 -12.76
C ASP A 195 16.32 2.04 -12.97
N SER A 196 15.70 3.22 -12.86
CA SER A 196 16.39 4.52 -12.93
C SER A 196 17.12 4.88 -11.63
N SER A 197 16.66 4.41 -10.48
CA SER A 197 17.30 4.59 -9.16
C SER A 197 18.58 3.77 -8.95
N SER A 198 19.11 3.17 -10.02
CA SER A 198 20.27 2.27 -10.02
C SER A 198 21.56 2.92 -9.51
N PHE A 199 21.64 4.25 -9.50
CA PHE A 199 22.81 5.01 -9.03
C PHE A 199 22.76 5.44 -7.55
N THR A 200 21.59 5.46 -6.90
CA THR A 200 21.40 6.04 -5.57
C THR A 200 21.07 5.02 -4.48
N SER A 201 20.56 3.85 -4.86
CA SER A 201 20.11 2.81 -3.93
C SER A 201 21.11 1.64 -3.84
N SER A 202 21.20 1.00 -2.67
CA SER A 202 22.07 -0.17 -2.52
C SER A 202 21.61 -1.32 -3.43
N PRO A 203 22.53 -2.14 -3.99
CA PRO A 203 22.16 -3.27 -4.84
C PRO A 203 21.19 -4.27 -4.17
N VAL A 204 21.27 -4.41 -2.84
CA VAL A 204 20.39 -5.25 -2.04
C VAL A 204 18.96 -4.68 -2.00
N ASN A 205 18.80 -3.38 -1.82
CA ASN A 205 17.50 -2.73 -1.80
C ASN A 205 16.82 -2.78 -3.18
N GLN A 206 17.60 -2.65 -4.26
CA GLN A 206 17.10 -2.83 -5.62
C GLN A 206 16.61 -4.26 -5.86
N LEU A 207 17.37 -5.25 -5.41
CA LEU A 207 16.99 -6.65 -5.50
C LEU A 207 15.70 -6.93 -4.74
N HIS A 208 15.58 -6.48 -3.48
CA HIS A 208 14.35 -6.59 -2.70
C HIS A 208 13.16 -5.94 -3.40
N SER A 209 13.33 -4.72 -3.91
CA SER A 209 12.26 -4.00 -4.63
C SER A 209 11.80 -4.77 -5.88
N ARG A 210 12.72 -5.44 -6.60
CA ARG A 210 12.38 -6.30 -7.74
C ARG A 210 11.66 -7.57 -7.32
N ILE A 211 12.06 -8.20 -6.22
CA ILE A 211 11.37 -9.38 -5.67
C ILE A 211 9.93 -9.00 -5.29
N TRP A 212 9.74 -7.88 -4.60
CA TRP A 212 8.41 -7.36 -4.26
C TRP A 212 7.59 -7.08 -5.52
N LEU A 213 8.17 -6.38 -6.50
CA LEU A 213 7.50 -6.04 -7.76
C LEU A 213 7.01 -7.30 -8.47
N MET A 214 7.82 -8.36 -8.52
CA MET A 214 7.42 -9.64 -9.11
C MET A 214 6.23 -10.25 -8.38
N HIS A 215 6.28 -10.37 -7.04
CA HIS A 215 5.17 -10.94 -6.27
C HIS A 215 3.88 -10.13 -6.43
N TRP A 216 3.97 -8.80 -6.38
CA TRP A 216 2.79 -7.92 -6.46
C TRP A 216 2.23 -7.88 -7.88
N SER A 217 3.07 -7.98 -8.90
CA SER A 217 2.63 -8.05 -10.30
C SER A 217 1.75 -9.27 -10.60
N LEU A 218 1.88 -10.36 -9.84
CA LEU A 218 1.04 -11.55 -10.01
C LEU A 218 -0.43 -11.25 -9.74
N PHE A 219 -0.75 -10.41 -8.74
CA PHE A 219 -2.12 -9.98 -8.47
C PHE A 219 -2.74 -9.30 -9.68
N ILE A 220 -1.96 -8.45 -10.36
CA ILE A 220 -2.43 -7.69 -11.51
C ILE A 220 -2.53 -8.61 -12.74
N PHE A 221 -1.46 -9.33 -13.05
CA PHE A 221 -1.37 -10.08 -14.30
C PHE A 221 -2.26 -11.32 -14.36
N PHE A 222 -2.65 -11.91 -13.23
CA PHE A 222 -3.64 -12.99 -13.23
C PHE A 222 -5.07 -12.50 -13.44
N ASN A 223 -5.35 -11.22 -13.16
CA ASN A 223 -6.69 -10.64 -13.25
C ASN A 223 -6.89 -9.69 -14.45
N HIS A 224 -5.81 -9.24 -15.10
CA HIS A 224 -5.87 -8.37 -16.27
C HIS A 224 -5.89 -9.15 -17.60
N GLU A 225 -6.69 -8.72 -18.57
CA GLU A 225 -6.89 -9.41 -19.86
C GLU A 225 -5.57 -9.64 -20.62
N ASN A 226 -4.65 -8.67 -20.57
CA ASN A 226 -3.32 -8.74 -21.22
C ASN A 226 -2.19 -9.18 -20.27
N GLY A 227 -2.50 -9.61 -19.05
CA GLY A 227 -1.50 -9.88 -18.01
C GLY A 227 -0.50 -10.99 -18.35
N ARG A 228 -0.90 -11.97 -19.18
CA ARG A 228 -0.02 -13.07 -19.61
C ARG A 228 1.23 -12.58 -20.35
N ASN A 229 1.08 -11.58 -21.22
CA ASN A 229 2.21 -10.97 -21.91
C ASN A 229 3.11 -10.21 -20.92
N GLY A 230 2.50 -9.51 -19.96
CA GLY A 230 3.21 -8.82 -18.88
C GLY A 230 4.07 -9.76 -18.02
N ILE A 231 3.60 -10.98 -17.73
CA ILE A 231 4.39 -11.99 -17.02
C ILE A 231 5.61 -12.38 -17.83
N ILE A 232 5.43 -12.67 -19.13
CA ILE A 232 6.53 -13.07 -20.00
C ILE A 232 7.59 -11.95 -20.05
N ASP A 233 7.14 -10.72 -20.26
CA ASP A 233 8.05 -9.58 -20.36
C ASP A 233 8.74 -9.28 -19.03
N LEU A 234 8.04 -9.34 -17.91
CA LEU A 234 8.61 -8.98 -16.62
C LEU A 234 9.54 -10.07 -16.05
N PHE A 235 9.14 -11.34 -16.10
CA PHE A 235 9.86 -12.43 -15.43
C PHE A 235 11.02 -13.01 -16.25
N PHE A 236 11.01 -12.86 -17.57
CA PHE A 236 12.06 -13.40 -18.43
C PHE A 236 13.11 -12.38 -18.86
N GLN A 237 13.00 -11.12 -18.44
CA GLN A 237 14.07 -10.13 -18.57
C GLN A 237 15.30 -10.52 -17.73
N ASP A 238 16.52 -10.31 -18.26
CA ASP A 238 17.76 -10.74 -17.58
C ASP A 238 17.98 -10.10 -16.20
N ARG A 239 17.38 -8.94 -15.96
CA ARG A 239 17.45 -8.21 -14.67
C ARG A 239 16.55 -8.79 -13.57
N SER A 240 15.46 -9.48 -13.92
CA SER A 240 14.56 -10.17 -12.97
C SER A 240 14.94 -11.64 -12.78
N ARG A 241 15.66 -12.24 -13.75
CA ARG A 241 16.21 -13.60 -13.65
C ARG A 241 17.20 -13.82 -12.51
N THR A 242 17.90 -12.78 -12.06
CA THR A 242 18.75 -12.87 -10.86
C THR A 242 17.91 -12.94 -9.59
N ALA A 243 16.78 -12.23 -9.54
CA ALA A 243 15.86 -12.25 -8.41
C ALA A 243 15.08 -13.57 -8.30
N THR A 244 14.77 -14.23 -9.42
CA THR A 244 14.13 -15.58 -9.40
C THR A 244 15.10 -16.72 -9.11
N ARG A 245 16.42 -16.50 -9.24
CA ARG A 245 17.46 -17.51 -8.97
C ARG A 245 18.05 -17.43 -7.56
N ILE A 246 17.87 -16.32 -6.87
CA ILE A 246 18.24 -16.21 -5.45
C ILE A 246 17.16 -16.97 -4.69
N PRO A 247 17.53 -17.97 -3.87
CA PRO A 247 16.56 -18.86 -3.27
C PRO A 247 15.64 -18.04 -2.35
N SER A 248 14.39 -17.84 -2.77
CA SER A 248 13.25 -17.58 -1.88
C SER A 248 12.92 -18.82 -1.02
N LEU A 249 13.94 -19.62 -0.71
CA LEU A 249 13.92 -20.99 -0.19
C LEU A 249 14.85 -21.13 1.03
N ASN A 250 15.16 -20.04 1.73
CA ASN A 250 15.83 -20.14 3.02
C ASN A 250 14.87 -19.76 4.15
N SER A 251 14.38 -20.83 4.80
CA SER A 251 13.72 -20.91 6.12
C SER A 251 12.20 -20.73 6.12
#